data_AF-A0A966URJ5-F1
#
_entry.id   AF-A0A966URJ5-F1
#
_cell.length_a   1.000
_cell.length_b   1.000
_cell.length_c   1.000
_cell.angle_alpha   90.00
_cell.angle_beta   90.00
_cell.angle_gamma   90.00
#
_symmetry.space_group_name_H-M   'P 1'
#
loop_
_entity.id
_entity.type
_entity.pdbx_description
1 polymer ?
#
loop_
_entity_poly.entity_id
_entity_poly.type
_entity_poly.pdbx_seq_one_letter_code
_entity_poly.pdbx_strand_id
1 'polypeptide(L)'
;MKKILITILTALTIFGPMQIAKAADERVVAIIDSAIDSNKNASVIYEACFTTNTSCPNGKNFMEGKGAASYFTRDKMSSPLVGPIWPTSQILTPGKQIYHGYNMAQVAVKTNPNVKIVFIRVSDGFTNIPINAGDNLSNAIKWVNDNAEKY
;
A
#
# COMPACT_ATOMS: atom_id res chain seq x y z
N MET A 1 1.46 -63.69 -4.37
CA MET A 1 2.69 -62.88 -4.57
C MET A 1 2.46 -61.65 -5.45
N LYS A 2 1.73 -61.73 -6.57
CA LYS A 2 1.45 -60.60 -7.48
C LYS A 2 0.67 -59.41 -6.85
N LYS A 3 -0.20 -59.69 -5.88
CA LYS A 3 -0.99 -58.67 -5.16
C LYS A 3 -0.20 -57.92 -4.08
N ILE A 4 0.87 -58.51 -3.54
CA ILE A 4 1.71 -57.90 -2.50
C ILE A 4 2.70 -56.90 -3.13
N LEU A 5 3.20 -57.19 -4.33
CA LEU A 5 4.08 -56.31 -5.09
C LEU A 5 3.41 -54.97 -5.48
N ILE A 6 2.10 -54.98 -5.74
CA ILE A 6 1.36 -53.76 -6.13
C ILE A 6 1.16 -52.84 -4.92
N THR A 7 0.91 -53.39 -3.73
CA THR A 7 0.71 -52.62 -2.50
C THR A 7 1.99 -51.93 -2.02
N ILE A 8 3.16 -52.54 -2.22
CA ILE A 8 4.45 -51.94 -1.84
C ILE A 8 4.81 -50.78 -2.78
N LEU A 9 4.49 -50.88 -4.08
CA LEU A 9 4.81 -49.83 -5.05
C LEU A 9 3.98 -48.56 -4.86
N THR A 10 2.74 -48.68 -4.35
CA THR A 10 1.88 -47.53 -4.01
C THR A 10 2.27 -46.81 -2.72
N ALA A 11 3.02 -47.46 -1.82
CA ALA A 11 3.43 -46.85 -0.55
C ALA A 11 4.71 -46.00 -0.68
N LEU A 12 5.54 -46.27 -1.70
CA LEU A 12 6.82 -45.57 -1.92
C LEU A 12 6.70 -44.23 -2.64
N THR A 13 5.56 -43.91 -3.27
CA THR A 13 5.36 -42.63 -3.97
C THR A 13 4.97 -41.48 -3.05
N ILE A 14 4.64 -41.75 -1.78
CA ILE A 14 4.17 -40.72 -0.83
C ILE A 14 5.34 -40.01 -0.12
N PHE A 15 6.56 -40.58 -0.18
CA PHE A 15 7.76 -40.02 0.46
C PHE A 15 8.76 -39.43 -0.54
N GLY A 16 8.27 -38.87 -1.66
CA GLY A 16 9.10 -37.97 -2.45
C GLY A 16 9.51 -36.78 -1.58
N PRO A 17 10.75 -36.26 -1.69
CA PRO A 17 11.12 -35.05 -0.98
C PRO A 17 10.14 -33.96 -1.41
N MET A 18 9.24 -33.57 -0.50
CA MET A 18 8.51 -32.33 -0.64
C MET A 18 9.58 -31.25 -0.69
N GLN A 19 9.91 -30.78 -1.88
CA GLN A 19 10.62 -29.52 -2.00
C GLN A 19 9.74 -28.53 -1.26
N ILE A 20 10.18 -28.09 -0.08
CA ILE A 20 9.63 -26.91 0.56
C ILE A 20 9.73 -25.86 -0.54
N ALA A 21 8.59 -25.48 -1.12
CA ALA A 21 8.55 -24.39 -2.07
C ALA A 21 9.11 -23.20 -1.29
N LYS A 22 10.38 -22.86 -1.54
CA LYS A 22 10.93 -21.58 -1.13
C LYS A 22 10.07 -20.60 -1.89
N ALA A 23 9.06 -20.02 -1.22
CA ALA A 23 8.31 -18.91 -1.75
C ALA A 23 9.34 -17.95 -2.30
N ALA A 24 9.27 -17.69 -3.61
CA ALA A 24 10.14 -16.72 -4.22
C ALA A 24 10.01 -15.45 -3.39
N ASP A 25 11.14 -14.91 -2.96
CA ASP A 25 11.25 -13.69 -2.18
C ASP A 25 10.39 -12.63 -2.88
N GLU A 26 9.16 -12.44 -2.40
CA GLU A 26 8.11 -11.81 -3.20
C GLU A 26 8.33 -10.32 -3.08
N ARG A 27 9.11 -9.77 -4.02
CA ARG A 27 9.52 -8.36 -4.00
C ARG A 27 8.30 -7.45 -3.89
N VAL A 28 8.22 -6.73 -2.77
CA VAL A 28 7.23 -5.69 -2.54
C VAL A 28 7.78 -4.34 -2.99
N VAL A 29 6.95 -3.55 -3.67
CA VAL A 29 7.28 -2.18 -4.08
C VAL A 29 6.66 -1.21 -3.09
N ALA A 30 7.49 -0.36 -2.49
CA ALA A 30 7.02 0.79 -1.74
C ALA A 30 6.72 1.95 -2.70
N ILE A 31 5.48 2.46 -2.67
CA ILE A 31 5.07 3.66 -3.42
C ILE A 31 4.84 4.78 -2.41
N ILE A 32 5.68 5.82 -2.43
CA ILE A 32 5.55 7.00 -1.58
C ILE A 32 4.97 8.14 -2.43
N ASP A 33 3.73 8.51 -2.17
CA ASP A 33 3.00 9.43 -3.05
C ASP A 33 1.91 10.23 -2.29
N SER A 34 1.04 10.88 -3.06
CA SER A 34 -0.09 11.69 -2.67
C SER A 34 -1.16 10.91 -1.91
N ALA A 35 -1.96 10.07 -2.57
CA ALA A 35 -3.00 9.26 -1.95
C ALA A 35 -3.46 8.15 -2.91
N ILE A 36 -4.17 7.15 -2.41
CA ILE A 36 -4.76 6.09 -3.23
C ILE A 36 -6.04 5.51 -2.62
N ASP A 37 -7.04 5.25 -3.47
CA ASP A 37 -8.16 4.39 -3.11
C ASP A 37 -7.72 2.93 -3.24
N SER A 38 -7.12 2.39 -2.18
CA SER A 38 -6.57 1.02 -2.17
C SER A 38 -7.64 -0.04 -2.44
N ASN A 39 -8.93 0.24 -2.23
CA ASN A 39 -10.00 -0.68 -2.62
C ASN A 39 -10.13 -0.86 -4.13
N LYS A 40 -9.57 0.06 -4.94
CA LYS A 40 -9.51 -0.05 -6.40
C LYS A 40 -8.22 -0.69 -6.91
N ASN A 41 -7.30 -1.09 -6.02
CA ASN A 41 -6.05 -1.72 -6.40
C ASN A 41 -5.71 -2.86 -5.42
N ALA A 42 -6.05 -4.09 -5.81
CA ALA A 42 -5.85 -5.28 -4.99
C ALA A 42 -4.37 -5.63 -4.72
N SER A 43 -3.43 -5.04 -5.45
CA SER A 43 -2.00 -5.21 -5.22
C SER A 43 -1.51 -4.43 -4.01
N VAL A 44 -2.28 -3.46 -3.48
CA VAL A 44 -1.93 -2.75 -2.25
C VAL A 44 -2.22 -3.64 -1.04
N ILE A 45 -1.15 -4.14 -0.42
CA ILE A 45 -1.21 -5.08 0.72
C ILE A 45 -1.09 -4.39 2.08
N TYR A 46 -0.53 -3.18 2.11
CA TYR A 46 -0.41 -2.39 3.33
C TYR A 46 -0.33 -0.90 3.00
N GLU A 47 -0.66 -0.08 3.99
CA GLU A 47 -0.70 1.37 3.84
C GLU A 47 -0.12 2.06 5.06
N ALA A 48 0.51 3.21 4.84
CA ALA A 48 0.94 4.14 5.87
C ALA A 48 0.65 5.58 5.45
N CYS A 49 0.61 6.49 6.42
CA CYS A 49 0.41 7.92 6.21
C CYS A 49 1.30 8.73 7.13
N PHE A 50 1.99 9.73 6.56
CA PHE A 50 2.82 10.70 7.26
C PHE A 50 2.41 12.10 6.83
N THR A 51 1.92 12.89 7.77
CA THR A 51 1.43 14.25 7.52
C THR A 51 1.94 15.20 8.60
N THR A 52 2.06 16.49 8.29
CA THR A 52 2.42 17.48 9.32
C THR A 52 1.20 18.10 9.98
N ASN A 53 0.06 18.07 9.28
CA ASN A 53 -1.12 18.81 9.68
C ASN A 53 -2.29 17.93 10.14
N THR A 54 -2.00 16.78 10.74
CA THR A 54 -2.98 15.82 11.27
C THR A 54 -4.00 15.35 10.24
N SER A 55 -3.56 15.19 8.99
CA SER A 55 -4.46 14.91 7.86
C SER A 55 -4.49 13.43 7.44
N CYS A 56 -3.88 12.55 8.23
CA CYS A 56 -4.17 11.12 8.14
C CYS A 56 -5.63 10.85 8.56
N PRO A 57 -6.24 9.74 8.08
CA PRO A 57 -7.66 9.44 8.35
C PRO A 57 -8.04 9.36 9.83
N ASN A 58 -7.09 9.03 10.70
CA ASN A 58 -7.28 8.98 12.15
C ASN A 58 -7.17 10.35 12.85
N GLY A 59 -7.03 11.46 12.11
CA GLY A 59 -6.85 12.79 12.69
C GLY A 59 -5.49 13.02 13.34
N LYS A 60 -4.48 12.23 12.98
CA LYS A 60 -3.10 12.35 13.49
C LYS A 60 -2.10 12.53 12.35
N ASN A 61 -0.85 12.75 12.71
CA ASN A 61 0.27 12.87 11.78
C ASN A 61 0.76 11.52 11.25
N PHE A 62 0.37 10.43 11.90
CA PHE A 62 0.76 9.09 11.54
C PHE A 62 -0.42 8.13 11.66
N MET A 63 -0.54 7.25 10.66
CA MET A 63 -1.48 6.13 10.65
C MET A 63 -0.90 5.00 9.81
N GLU A 64 -1.12 3.76 10.23
CA GLU A 64 -0.85 2.56 9.46
C GLU A 64 -2.11 1.72 9.28
N GLY A 65 -2.05 0.81 8.33
CA GLY A 65 -3.11 -0.15 8.05
C GLY A 65 -4.11 0.36 7.03
N LYS A 66 -5.07 -0.51 6.72
CA LYS A 66 -6.01 -0.30 5.61
C LYS A 66 -6.71 1.06 5.71
N GLY A 67 -6.67 1.81 4.62
CA GLY A 67 -7.23 3.14 4.49
C GLY A 67 -6.29 4.26 4.93
N ALA A 68 -5.11 4.00 5.52
CA ALA A 68 -4.19 5.05 5.94
C ALA A 68 -3.79 6.00 4.79
N ALA A 69 -3.59 5.47 3.57
CA ALA A 69 -3.26 6.27 2.40
C ALA A 69 -4.50 6.94 1.74
N SER A 70 -5.66 6.84 2.37
CA SER A 70 -6.87 7.52 1.92
C SER A 70 -6.70 9.05 1.96
N TYR A 71 -7.25 9.74 0.97
CA TYR A 71 -7.22 11.20 0.98
C TYR A 71 -8.33 11.77 1.88
N PHE A 72 -7.93 12.51 2.91
CA PHE A 72 -8.81 13.26 3.80
C PHE A 72 -8.35 14.71 3.80
N THR A 73 -9.30 15.65 3.76
CA THR A 73 -9.01 17.09 3.70
C THR A 73 -9.66 17.85 4.84
N ARG A 74 -9.15 19.04 5.15
CA ARG A 74 -9.82 20.08 5.92
C ARG A 74 -9.38 21.46 5.45
N ASP A 75 -10.25 22.46 5.60
CA ASP A 75 -9.94 23.85 5.22
C ASP A 75 -9.07 24.58 6.26
N LYS A 76 -9.18 24.21 7.54
CA LYS A 76 -8.40 24.74 8.67
C LYS A 76 -8.10 23.65 9.68
N MET A 77 -7.02 23.80 10.47
CA MET A 77 -6.66 22.82 11.51
C MET A 77 -7.79 22.55 12.52
N SER A 78 -8.58 23.58 12.85
CA SER A 78 -9.71 23.47 13.76
C SER A 78 -10.94 22.77 13.16
N SER A 79 -11.00 22.61 11.84
CA SER A 79 -12.14 22.01 11.15
C SER A 79 -12.08 20.49 11.22
N PRO A 80 -13.25 19.82 11.21
CA PRO A 80 -13.29 18.36 11.13
C PRO A 80 -12.64 17.87 9.84
N LEU A 81 -12.00 16.71 9.90
CA LEU A 81 -11.56 16.00 8.70
C LEU A 81 -12.75 15.56 7.86
N VAL A 82 -12.65 15.71 6.55
CA VAL A 82 -13.65 15.27 5.58
C VAL A 82 -13.00 14.26 4.63
N GLY A 83 -13.56 13.05 4.55
CA GLY A 83 -13.08 12.01 3.64
C GLY A 83 -13.62 10.60 3.94
N PRO A 84 -13.17 9.58 3.18
CA PRO A 84 -12.19 9.72 2.10
C PRO A 84 -12.79 10.45 0.89
N ILE A 85 -12.05 11.41 0.34
CA ILE A 85 -12.47 12.14 -0.86
C ILE A 85 -11.67 11.60 -2.05
N TRP A 86 -12.37 10.94 -2.96
CA TRP A 86 -11.83 10.44 -4.22
C TRP A 86 -12.41 11.27 -5.36
N PRO A 87 -11.86 12.46 -5.64
CA PRO A 87 -12.54 13.38 -6.53
C PRO A 87 -12.57 12.82 -7.94
N THR A 88 -13.75 12.62 -8.51
CA THR A 88 -13.94 12.58 -9.97
C THR A 88 -13.82 13.97 -10.61
N SER A 89 -13.78 15.03 -9.80
CA SER A 89 -13.24 16.36 -10.10
C SER A 89 -13.49 17.23 -8.87
N GLN A 90 -12.48 17.58 -8.05
CA GLN A 90 -12.70 18.63 -7.03
C GLN A 90 -11.51 19.53 -6.75
N ILE A 91 -11.94 20.78 -6.60
CA ILE A 91 -11.47 22.10 -7.01
C ILE A 91 -10.22 22.52 -6.25
N LEU A 92 -9.05 22.42 -6.87
CA LEU A 92 -7.91 23.35 -6.72
C LEU A 92 -7.05 23.44 -8.01
N THR A 93 -7.67 23.60 -9.18
CA THR A 93 -7.81 22.59 -10.26
C THR A 93 -8.50 21.30 -9.83
N PRO A 94 -9.73 21.06 -10.28
CA PRO A 94 -10.47 19.88 -9.88
C PRO A 94 -9.75 18.55 -10.15
N GLY A 95 -9.28 17.85 -9.10
CA GLY A 95 -9.00 16.41 -9.09
C GLY A 95 -7.80 15.90 -9.91
N LYS A 96 -6.56 16.40 -9.73
CA LYS A 96 -5.37 15.78 -10.37
C LYS A 96 -4.32 15.18 -9.44
N GLN A 97 -4.15 15.69 -8.22
CA GLN A 97 -3.08 15.24 -7.32
C GLN A 97 -3.37 13.85 -6.74
N ILE A 98 -4.62 13.56 -6.37
CA ILE A 98 -5.02 12.27 -5.77
C ILE A 98 -4.94 11.11 -6.76
N TYR A 99 -4.97 11.39 -8.07
CA TYR A 99 -4.75 10.37 -9.09
C TYR A 99 -3.27 10.09 -9.36
N HIS A 100 -2.33 10.91 -8.85
CA HIS A 100 -0.91 10.64 -9.06
C HIS A 100 -0.54 9.30 -8.41
N GLY A 101 -0.89 9.12 -7.13
CA GLY A 101 -0.67 7.87 -6.41
C GLY A 101 -1.38 6.67 -7.04
N TYR A 102 -2.64 6.84 -7.43
CA TYR A 102 -3.37 5.81 -8.17
C TYR A 102 -2.66 5.42 -9.47
N ASN A 103 -2.23 6.40 -10.29
CA ASN A 103 -1.55 6.13 -11.55
C ASN A 103 -0.21 5.43 -11.33
N MET A 104 0.55 5.77 -10.29
CA MET A 104 1.79 5.07 -9.94
C MET A 104 1.52 3.60 -9.61
N ALA A 105 0.49 3.31 -8.81
CA ALA A 105 0.10 1.94 -8.52
C ALA A 105 -0.40 1.21 -9.78
N GLN A 106 -1.16 1.87 -10.66
CA GLN A 106 -1.61 1.27 -11.93
C GLN A 106 -0.43 0.93 -12.86
N VAL A 107 0.59 1.78 -12.95
CA VAL A 107 1.78 1.51 -13.76
C VAL A 107 2.57 0.33 -13.18
N ALA A 108 2.70 0.24 -11.85
CA ALA A 108 3.34 -0.89 -11.19
C ALA A 108 2.62 -2.20 -11.51
N VAL A 109 1.29 -2.24 -11.37
CA VAL A 109 0.46 -3.41 -11.69
C VAL A 109 0.51 -3.75 -13.17
N LYS A 110 0.49 -2.76 -14.07
CA LYS A 110 0.63 -2.98 -15.52
C LYS A 110 1.98 -3.60 -15.87
N THR A 111 3.03 -3.20 -15.18
CA THR A 111 4.40 -3.70 -15.41
C THR A 111 4.58 -5.11 -14.85
N ASN A 112 4.02 -5.38 -13.67
CA ASN A 112 4.02 -6.69 -13.05
C ASN A 112 2.64 -6.94 -12.39
N PRO A 113 1.76 -7.74 -13.01
CA PRO A 113 0.43 -8.03 -12.46
C PRO A 113 0.44 -8.73 -11.10
N ASN A 114 1.55 -9.38 -10.73
CA ASN A 114 1.72 -10.05 -9.43
C ASN A 114 2.46 -9.16 -8.42
N VAL A 115 2.66 -7.86 -8.71
CA VAL A 115 3.33 -6.96 -7.77
C VAL A 115 2.52 -6.81 -6.48
N LYS A 116 3.21 -6.83 -5.36
CA LYS A 116 2.70 -6.39 -4.07
C LYS A 116 3.17 -4.98 -3.79
N ILE A 117 2.28 -4.15 -3.27
CA ILE A 117 2.51 -2.72 -3.05
C ILE A 117 2.27 -2.40 -1.58
N VAL A 118 3.26 -1.75 -0.96
CA VAL A 118 3.03 -0.98 0.27
C VAL A 118 2.93 0.48 -0.15
N PHE A 119 1.79 1.11 0.16
CA PHE A 119 1.54 2.47 -0.27
C PHE A 119 1.68 3.44 0.92
N ILE A 120 2.50 4.47 0.77
CA ILE A 120 2.76 5.46 1.81
C ILE A 120 2.30 6.83 1.31
N ARG A 121 1.28 7.39 1.97
CA ARG A 121 0.82 8.75 1.74
C ARG A 121 1.70 9.75 2.49
N VAL A 122 2.25 10.73 1.77
CA VAL A 122 3.00 11.86 2.34
C VAL A 122 2.37 13.23 2.09
N SER A 123 1.27 13.26 1.31
CA SER A 123 0.56 14.51 1.04
C SER A 123 -0.35 14.93 2.18
N ASP A 124 -0.24 16.20 2.55
CA ASP A 124 -1.14 16.89 3.46
C ASP A 124 -2.46 17.25 2.75
N GLY A 125 -3.58 17.03 3.43
CA GLY A 125 -4.92 17.32 2.92
C GLY A 125 -5.37 18.75 3.21
N PHE A 126 -4.58 19.75 2.83
CA PHE A 126 -4.93 21.16 3.04
C PHE A 126 -5.04 21.90 1.72
N THR A 127 -6.07 22.74 1.60
CA THR A 127 -6.36 23.45 0.37
C THR A 127 -5.47 24.68 0.14
N ASN A 128 -4.71 25.12 1.16
CA ASN A 128 -3.95 26.38 1.12
C ASN A 128 -2.57 26.31 1.84
N ILE A 129 -2.03 25.12 2.07
CA ILE A 129 -0.72 24.91 2.72
C ILE A 129 0.14 24.03 1.79
N PRO A 130 1.49 24.17 1.78
CA PRO A 130 2.36 23.26 1.05
C PRO A 130 2.00 21.80 1.35
N ILE A 131 1.66 21.07 0.28
CA ILE A 131 1.08 19.73 0.33
C ILE A 131 2.11 18.70 0.81
N ASN A 132 3.41 18.99 0.73
CA ASN A 132 4.48 18.06 1.07
C ASN A 132 5.53 18.75 1.96
N ALA A 133 5.66 18.30 3.20
CA ALA A 133 6.79 18.64 4.06
C ALA A 133 7.93 17.64 3.84
N GLY A 134 9.19 18.11 3.81
CA GLY A 134 10.36 17.24 3.70
C GLY A 134 10.44 16.18 4.82
N ASP A 135 9.92 16.52 6.00
CA ASP A 135 9.84 15.62 7.14
C ASP A 135 8.88 14.44 6.89
N ASN A 136 7.76 14.64 6.18
CA ASN A 136 6.83 13.55 5.83
C ASN A 136 7.54 12.51 4.96
N LEU A 137 8.29 12.97 3.95
CA LEU A 137 9.05 12.10 3.06
C LEU A 137 10.19 11.39 3.80
N SER A 138 10.92 12.11 4.66
CA SER A 138 12.02 11.54 5.45
C SER A 138 11.52 10.45 6.40
N ASN A 139 10.40 10.70 7.07
CA ASN A 139 9.75 9.73 7.96
C ASN A 139 9.21 8.52 7.17
N ALA A 140 8.64 8.73 5.99
CA ALA A 140 8.18 7.65 5.12
C ALA A 140 9.34 6.74 4.66
N ILE A 141 10.45 7.32 4.20
CA ILE A 141 11.64 6.56 3.79
C ILE A 141 12.21 5.78 4.97
N LYS A 142 12.31 6.42 6.15
CA LYS A 142 12.75 5.74 7.38
C LYS A 142 11.83 4.57 7.72
N TRP A 143 10.51 4.77 7.68
CA TRP A 143 9.54 3.72 7.98
C TRP A 143 9.64 2.56 6.99
N VAL A 144 9.85 2.84 5.68
CA VAL A 144 10.08 1.80 4.68
C VAL A 144 11.31 0.97 5.04
N ASN A 145 12.42 1.63 5.39
CA ASN A 145 13.64 0.93 5.81
C ASN A 145 13.42 0.07 7.07
N ASP A 146 12.75 0.62 8.08
CA ASP A 146 12.48 -0.08 9.34
C ASP A 146 11.51 -1.27 9.19
N ASN A 147 10.72 -1.30 8.12
CA ASN A 147 9.72 -2.35 7.84
C ASN A 147 10.09 -3.24 6.64
N ALA A 148 11.28 -3.08 6.05
CA ALA A 148 11.67 -3.78 4.84
C ALA A 148 11.78 -5.31 4.99
N GLU A 149 11.99 -5.81 6.21
CA GLU A 149 11.99 -7.26 6.49
C GLU A 149 10.58 -7.81 6.69
N LYS A 150 9.60 -6.95 6.97
CA LYS A 150 8.21 -7.33 7.25
C LYS A 150 7.37 -7.46 5.98
N TYR A 151 7.72 -6.70 4.94
CA TYR A 151 7.00 -6.63 3.67
C TYR A 151 7.97 -6.87 2.52
#